data_AF-A0A820L1R6-F1
#
_entry.id   AF-A0A820L1R6-F1
#
_cell.length_a   1.000
_cell.length_b   1.000
_cell.length_c   1.000
_cell.angle_alpha   90.00
_cell.angle_beta   90.00
_cell.angle_gamma   90.00
#
_symmetry.space_group_name_H-M   'P 1'
#
loop_
_entity.id
_entity.type
_entity.pdbx_description
1 polymer ?
#
loop_
_entity_poly.entity_id
_entity_poly.type
_entity_poly.pdbx_seq_one_letter_code
_entity_poly.pdbx_strand_id
1 'polypeptide(L)'
;MSFDTFFEAFINGNVPFGDYFEHLHSIWQHKNDVNVFLTSFEEIKRDLPGVIRRIAQFMNIELSDNLLEHIASYSSFNYMKER
;
A
#
# COMPACT_ATOMS: atom_id res chain seq x y z
N MET A 1 -6.47 -17.00 -19.73
CA MET A 1 -6.22 -17.68 -18.44
C MET A 1 -7.48 -17.55 -17.61
N SER A 2 -8.02 -18.63 -17.05
CA SER A 2 -9.14 -18.54 -16.12
C SER A 2 -8.63 -18.12 -14.73
N PHE A 3 -9.53 -17.71 -13.85
CA PHE A 3 -9.17 -17.43 -12.46
C PHE A 3 -8.53 -18.64 -11.78
N ASP A 4 -9.11 -19.84 -11.93
CA ASP A 4 -8.58 -21.05 -11.28
C ASP A 4 -7.15 -21.37 -11.74
N THR A 5 -6.88 -21.29 -13.04
CA THR A 5 -5.52 -21.51 -13.56
C THR A 5 -4.54 -20.45 -13.04
N PHE A 6 -4.98 -19.19 -12.92
CA PHE A 6 -4.14 -18.14 -12.35
C PHE A 6 -3.92 -18.34 -10.85
N PHE A 7 -4.94 -18.71 -10.10
CA PHE A 7 -4.88 -18.92 -8.67
C PHE A 7 -3.90 -20.04 -8.32
N GLU A 8 -3.95 -21.16 -9.04
CA GLU A 8 -2.97 -22.24 -8.91
C GLU A 8 -1.56 -21.76 -9.23
N ALA A 9 -1.38 -20.98 -10.30
CA ALA A 9 -0.08 -20.40 -10.60
C ALA A 9 0.41 -19.46 -9.48
N PHE A 10 -0.47 -18.62 -8.94
CA PHE A 10 -0.17 -17.65 -7.89
C PHE A 10 0.23 -18.31 -6.56
N ILE A 11 -0.56 -19.27 -6.07
CA ILE A 11 -0.27 -19.99 -4.82
C ILE A 11 1.02 -20.80 -4.90
N ASN A 12 1.40 -21.26 -6.10
CA ASN A 12 2.65 -21.99 -6.30
C ASN A 12 3.83 -21.06 -6.67
N GLY A 13 3.66 -19.74 -6.62
CA GLY A 13 4.73 -18.78 -6.99
C GLY A 13 5.12 -18.81 -8.47
N ASN A 14 4.32 -19.45 -9.34
CA ASN A 14 4.53 -19.54 -10.79
C ASN A 14 4.01 -18.30 -11.53
N VAL A 15 4.24 -17.12 -10.97
CA VAL A 15 3.83 -15.82 -11.51
C VAL A 15 5.04 -14.88 -11.52
N PRO A 16 5.01 -13.77 -12.28
CA PRO A 16 6.05 -12.76 -12.19
C PRO A 16 6.30 -12.34 -10.74
N PHE A 17 7.57 -12.12 -10.42
CA PHE A 17 8.10 -11.87 -9.07
C PHE A 17 8.08 -13.07 -8.12
N GLY A 18 7.33 -14.15 -8.35
CA GLY A 18 7.44 -15.39 -7.57
C GLY A 18 6.38 -15.52 -6.46
N ASP A 19 6.75 -16.18 -5.36
CA ASP A 19 5.83 -16.47 -4.26
C ASP A 19 5.44 -15.22 -3.46
N TYR A 20 4.13 -14.94 -3.41
CA TYR A 20 3.60 -13.77 -2.72
C TYR A 20 3.89 -13.75 -1.22
N PHE A 21 3.84 -14.90 -0.54
CA PHE A 21 4.03 -14.99 0.90
C PHE A 21 5.50 -14.83 1.29
N GLU A 22 6.43 -15.29 0.46
CA GLU A 22 7.86 -15.01 0.61
C GLU A 22 8.13 -13.50 0.50
N HIS A 23 7.55 -12.82 -0.50
CA HIS A 23 7.64 -11.35 -0.62
C HIS A 23 7.10 -10.64 0.62
N LEU A 24 5.88 -11.00 1.06
CA LEU A 24 5.26 -10.40 2.23
C LEU A 24 6.09 -10.68 3.50
N HIS A 25 6.61 -11.89 3.66
CA HIS A 25 7.45 -12.26 4.79
C HIS A 25 8.74 -11.43 4.81
N SER A 26 9.37 -11.22 3.64
CA SER A 26 10.61 -10.45 3.53
C SER A 26 10.45 -9.03 4.10
N ILE A 27 9.40 -8.29 3.71
CA ILE A 27 9.18 -6.93 4.23
C ILE A 27 8.71 -6.94 5.68
N TRP A 28 8.00 -7.97 6.12
CA TRP A 28 7.54 -8.11 7.49
C TRP A 28 8.70 -8.21 8.50
N GLN A 29 9.84 -8.77 8.09
CA GLN A 29 11.05 -8.81 8.91
C GLN A 29 11.59 -7.40 9.23
N HIS A 30 11.33 -6.42 8.36
CA HIS A 30 11.78 -5.04 8.46
C HIS A 30 10.74 -4.08 9.07
N LYS A 31 9.61 -4.60 9.59
CA LYS A 31 8.50 -3.75 10.08
C LYS A 31 8.86 -2.78 11.21
N ASN A 32 9.98 -3.01 11.91
CA ASN A 32 10.47 -2.17 13.00
C ASN A 32 11.67 -1.29 12.57
N ASP A 33 12.11 -1.38 11.31
CA ASP A 33 13.21 -0.56 10.82
C ASP A 33 12.76 0.90 10.70
N VAL A 34 13.59 1.82 11.19
CA VAL A 34 13.25 3.25 11.30
C VAL A 34 12.99 3.92 9.95
N ASN A 35 13.45 3.31 8.86
CA ASN A 35 13.33 3.79 7.49
C ASN A 35 12.35 2.94 6.66
N VAL A 36 11.51 2.11 7.28
CA VAL A 36 10.47 1.33 6.62
C VAL A 36 9.09 1.72 7.15
N PHE A 37 8.24 2.23 6.26
CA PHE A 37 6.83 2.47 6.55
C PHE A 37 5.98 1.30 6.08
N LEU A 38 5.46 0.50 7.01
CA LEU A 38 4.59 -0.62 6.71
C LEU A 38 3.11 -0.24 6.90
N THR A 39 2.29 -0.53 5.88
CA THR A 39 0.83 -0.33 5.89
C THR A 39 0.17 -1.40 5.02
N SER A 40 -1.13 -1.64 5.22
CA SER A 40 -1.92 -2.50 4.32
C SER A 40 -2.85 -1.70 3.39
N PHE A 41 -3.32 -2.33 2.31
CA PHE A 41 -4.32 -1.74 1.42
C PHE A 41 -5.65 -1.49 2.15
N GLU A 42 -6.04 -2.40 3.04
CA GLU A 42 -7.26 -2.32 3.85
C GLU A 42 -7.20 -1.14 4.82
N GLU A 43 -6.03 -0.87 5.43
CA GLU A 43 -5.83 0.32 6.26
C GLU A 43 -6.02 1.61 5.46
N ILE A 44 -5.43 1.70 4.27
CA ILE A 44 -5.57 2.85 3.36
C ILE A 44 -7.04 3.04 2.97
N LYS A 45 -7.75 1.95 2.65
CA LYS A 45 -9.18 2.00 2.32
C LYS A 45 -10.05 2.43 3.49
N ARG A 46 -9.70 2.04 4.71
CA ARG A 46 -10.47 2.33 5.92
C ARG A 46 -10.29 3.78 6.37
N ASP A 47 -9.07 4.29 6.35
CA ASP A 47 -8.75 5.64 6.81
C ASP A 47 -7.56 6.23 6.03
N LEU A 48 -7.83 6.66 4.79
CA LEU A 48 -6.84 7.32 3.95
C LEU A 48 -6.24 8.57 4.62
N PRO A 49 -7.03 9.50 5.22
CA PRO A 49 -6.46 10.66 5.91
C PRO A 49 -5.54 10.31 7.08
N GLY A 50 -5.87 9.27 7.87
CA GLY A 50 -5.01 8.77 8.94
C GLY A 50 -3.68 8.22 8.42
N VAL A 51 -3.71 7.44 7.33
CA VAL A 51 -2.48 6.94 6.71
C VAL A 51 -1.62 8.07 6.15
N ILE A 52 -2.22 9.08 5.49
CA ILE A 52 -1.48 10.25 4.99
C ILE A 52 -0.77 10.99 6.13
N ARG A 53 -1.46 11.22 7.27
CA ARG A 53 -0.83 11.84 8.45
C ARG A 53 0.35 11.02 8.97
N ARG A 54 0.22 9.68 9.04
CA ARG A 54 1.30 8.79 9.46
C ARG A 54 2.50 8.82 8.49
N ILE A 55 2.25 8.87 7.18
CA ILE A 55 3.29 9.01 6.16
C ILE A 55 4.00 10.36 6.30
N ALA A 56 3.26 11.46 6.48
CA ALA A 56 3.84 12.79 6.66
C ALA A 56 4.73 12.85 7.91
N GLN A 57 4.29 12.26 9.03
CA GLN A 57 5.11 12.12 10.25
C GLN A 57 6.37 11.30 9.99
N PHE A 58 6.24 10.16 9.30
CA PHE A 58 7.38 9.29 8.95
C PHE A 58 8.40 10.01 8.05
N MET A 59 7.95 10.86 7.13
CA MET A 59 8.80 11.65 6.23
C MET A 59 9.25 13.00 6.83
N ASN A 60 8.84 13.32 8.07
CA ASN A 60 9.07 14.61 8.72
C ASN A 60 8.58 15.82 7.89
N ILE A 61 7.36 15.71 7.35
CA ILE A 61 6.68 16.75 6.57
C ILE A 61 5.59 17.41 7.43
N GLU A 62 5.61 18.73 7.53
CA GLU A 62 4.50 19.49 8.12
C GLU A 62 3.27 19.40 7.20
N LEU A 63 2.19 18.80 7.72
CA LEU A 63 0.98 18.56 6.96
C LEU A 63 -0.12 19.54 7.39
N SER A 64 -0.41 20.51 6.54
CA SER A 64 -1.58 21.38 6.70
C SER A 64 -2.86 20.67 6.28
N ASP A 65 -4.01 21.13 6.79
CA ASP A 65 -5.31 20.56 6.43
C ASP A 65 -5.59 20.66 4.92
N ASN A 66 -5.23 21.77 4.29
CA ASN A 66 -5.39 21.93 2.84
C ASN A 66 -4.50 20.96 2.04
N LEU A 67 -3.26 20.71 2.48
CA LEU A 67 -2.39 19.74 1.84
C LEU A 67 -2.93 18.31 2.01
N LEU A 68 -3.43 17.97 3.20
CA LEU A 68 -4.08 16.70 3.46
C LEU A 68 -5.29 16.48 2.54
N GLU A 69 -6.17 17.47 2.41
CA GLU A 69 -7.34 17.41 1.53
C GLU A 69 -6.94 17.20 0.06
N HIS A 70 -5.93 17.93 -0.42
CA HIS A 70 -5.42 17.74 -1.78
C HIS A 70 -4.85 16.35 -2.02
N ILE A 71 -4.01 15.83 -1.11
CA ILE A 71 -3.45 14.48 -1.24
C ILE A 71 -4.59 13.45 -1.20
N ALA A 72 -5.51 13.55 -0.25
CA ALA A 72 -6.64 12.61 -0.14
C ALA A 72 -7.51 12.62 -1.40
N SER A 73 -7.76 13.79 -1.99
CA SER A 73 -8.50 13.93 -3.25
C SER A 73 -7.77 13.26 -4.41
N TYR A 74 -6.48 13.54 -4.59
CA TYR A 74 -5.68 13.00 -5.70
C TYR A 74 -5.36 11.51 -5.56
N SER A 75 -5.30 11.00 -4.33
CA SER A 75 -5.14 9.57 -4.04
C SER A 75 -6.47 8.82 -3.94
N SER A 76 -7.61 9.48 -4.20
CA SER A 76 -8.91 8.81 -4.22
C SER A 76 -9.05 7.92 -5.46
N PHE A 77 -9.83 6.84 -5.32
CA PHE A 77 -10.05 5.91 -6.43
C PHE A 77 -10.69 6.59 -7.66
N ASN A 78 -11.65 7.49 -7.45
CA ASN A 78 -12.31 8.19 -8.56
C ASN A 78 -11.32 9.05 -9.33
N TYR A 79 -10.50 9.83 -8.63
CA TYR A 79 -9.48 10.67 -9.26
C TYR A 79 -8.42 9.84 -9.99
N MET A 80 -7.93 8.77 -9.36
CA MET A 80 -6.89 7.91 -9.94
C MET A 80 -7.39 7.08 -11.12
N LYS A 81 -8.67 6.67 -11.15
CA LYS A 81 -9.24 5.87 -12.24
C LYS A 81 -9.48 6.68 -13.51
N GLU A 82 -9.74 7.98 -13.37
CA GLU A 82 -9.98 8.89 -14.50
C GLU A 82 -8.69 9.34 -15.19
N ARG A 83 -7.52 8.91 -14.70
CA ARG A 83 -6.20 9.13 -15.29
C ARG A 83 -5.55 7.83 -15.70
#